data_AF-A0A4Q7LZB9-F1
#
_entry.id   AF-A0A4Q7LZB9-F1
#
_cell.length_a   1.000
_cell.length_b   1.000
_cell.length_c   1.000
_cell.angle_alpha   90.00
_cell.angle_beta   90.00
_cell.angle_gamma   90.00
#
_symmetry.space_group_name_H-M   'P 1'
#
loop_
_entity.id
_entity.type
_entity.pdbx_description
1 polymer ?
#
loop_
_entity_poly.entity_id
_entity_poly.type
_entity_poly.pdbx_seq_one_letter_code
_entity_poly.pdbx_strand_id
1 'polypeptide(L)'
;MSDERTLFPITMRGYDRAQVENQLARLEQALDEARRQVEGSDTRAMQLQSELAEAQRQLREQDRPSYSGLGSRIEQLLRSAEEQSADVLTQANQQSSDVMARAKLSAGQVRARAEAEVSEMLASARREAEEIRTTTGAEAEGTLLAAQRRAEELVGSAEREAALIASTIQTEESERRASLERELGVLRSTTEREVTELRLATERDVSQLRAQAAADAATLRQEAEAEANTLLESTRREAARIIAEAKHQATEAAHTAASEIEELREAARRTLADAELEVAQRREQVEREAAERHEAAKAETDRLVRTAEEHAAEAEKRVAVALQQAEKVRTESDQYVKDLVSESRRTADRIVAEARAFADQTVSDARTEAEAHRNAAQRQFEDLSRKQESINTYLDELRGLLGAERGEHDDAPPQPPADAPAQPEARKKPRSTGNTPAQAARAAATQTAATTEGAADADAQTADA
;
A
#
# COMPACT_ATOMS: atom_id res chain seq x y z
N MET A 1 -248.75 -55.47 -83.12
CA MET A 1 -249.63 -56.62 -83.42
C MET A 1 -249.91 -57.33 -82.11
N SER A 2 -251.12 -57.34 -81.56
CA SER A 2 -252.41 -57.01 -82.16
C SER A 2 -253.22 -56.05 -81.29
N ASP A 3 -253.92 -55.10 -81.90
CA ASP A 3 -255.09 -54.47 -81.27
C ASP A 3 -256.01 -53.88 -82.36
N GLU A 4 -257.02 -54.65 -82.79
CA GLU A 4 -258.09 -54.15 -83.67
C GLU A 4 -259.23 -53.60 -82.80
N ARG A 5 -259.00 -52.43 -82.19
CA ARG A 5 -259.97 -51.75 -81.33
C ARG A 5 -260.04 -50.26 -81.67
N THR A 6 -261.24 -49.78 -81.97
CA THR A 6 -261.48 -48.49 -82.61
C THR A 6 -261.15 -47.32 -81.69
N LEU A 7 -260.05 -46.61 -81.97
CA LEU A 7 -259.57 -45.49 -81.15
C LEU A 7 -260.40 -44.20 -81.27
N PHE A 8 -261.29 -44.11 -82.26
CA PHE A 8 -262.06 -42.91 -82.59
C PHE A 8 -263.56 -43.26 -82.67
N PRO A 9 -264.44 -42.57 -81.92
CA PRO A 9 -265.89 -42.75 -82.04
C PRO A 9 -266.39 -42.16 -83.37
N ILE A 10 -267.33 -42.85 -84.00
CA ILE A 10 -267.91 -42.47 -85.29
C ILE A 10 -269.22 -41.72 -85.07
N THR A 11 -269.34 -40.54 -85.67
CA THR A 11 -270.62 -39.82 -85.84
C THR A 11 -271.12 -39.99 -87.27
N MET A 12 -272.37 -39.60 -87.55
CA MET A 12 -273.01 -39.75 -88.87
C MET A 12 -272.22 -39.02 -89.98
N ARG A 13 -271.31 -39.76 -90.65
CA ARG A 13 -270.34 -39.34 -91.69
C ARG A 13 -268.96 -38.82 -91.22
N GLY A 14 -268.47 -39.17 -90.03
CA GLY A 14 -267.04 -38.92 -89.71
C GLY A 14 -266.53 -39.33 -88.33
N TYR A 15 -265.21 -39.45 -88.22
CA TYR A 15 -264.47 -39.46 -86.94
C TYR A 15 -264.37 -38.03 -86.38
N ASP A 16 -264.29 -37.90 -85.05
CA ASP A 16 -264.08 -36.59 -84.40
C ASP A 16 -262.66 -36.05 -84.66
N ARG A 17 -262.60 -34.94 -85.39
CA ARG A 17 -261.37 -34.21 -85.72
C ARG A 17 -260.58 -33.80 -84.48
N ALA A 18 -261.25 -33.42 -83.38
CA ALA A 18 -260.58 -32.95 -82.17
C ALA A 18 -259.76 -34.06 -81.47
N GLN A 19 -260.17 -35.33 -81.60
CA GLN A 19 -259.38 -36.46 -81.09
C GLN A 19 -258.19 -36.79 -81.99
N VAL A 20 -258.36 -36.69 -83.32
CA VAL A 20 -257.27 -36.94 -84.28
C VAL A 20 -256.15 -35.92 -84.13
N GLU A 21 -256.48 -34.62 -84.02
CA GLU A 21 -255.47 -33.55 -83.84
C GLU A 21 -254.70 -33.69 -82.51
N ASN A 22 -255.37 -34.04 -81.41
CA ASN A 22 -254.71 -34.33 -80.13
C ASN A 22 -253.75 -35.53 -80.20
N GLN A 23 -254.14 -36.60 -80.90
CA GLN A 23 -253.31 -37.80 -81.02
C GLN A 23 -252.13 -37.60 -82.00
N LEU A 24 -252.27 -36.72 -83.01
CA LEU A 24 -251.17 -36.29 -83.87
C LEU A 24 -250.08 -35.56 -83.06
N ALA A 25 -250.47 -34.52 -82.31
CA ALA A 25 -249.55 -33.73 -81.49
C ALA A 25 -248.77 -34.60 -80.49
N ARG A 26 -249.42 -35.64 -79.95
CA ARG A 26 -248.81 -36.62 -79.04
C ARG A 26 -247.74 -37.50 -79.70
N LEU A 27 -247.91 -37.82 -80.99
CA LEU A 27 -246.95 -38.57 -81.78
C LEU A 27 -245.77 -37.70 -82.23
N GLU A 28 -246.02 -36.44 -82.60
CA GLU A 28 -244.98 -35.45 -82.91
C GLU A 28 -244.07 -35.22 -81.70
N GLN A 29 -244.64 -35.02 -80.52
CA GLN A 29 -243.88 -34.81 -79.28
C GLN A 29 -243.02 -36.03 -78.90
N ALA A 30 -243.52 -37.26 -79.13
CA ALA A 30 -242.73 -38.48 -78.92
C ALA A 30 -241.60 -38.66 -79.94
N LEU A 31 -241.77 -38.15 -81.17
CA LEU A 31 -240.79 -38.27 -82.24
C LEU A 31 -239.59 -37.33 -82.05
N ASP A 32 -239.80 -36.12 -81.51
CA ASP A 32 -238.71 -35.21 -81.16
C ASP A 32 -237.95 -35.63 -79.88
N GLU A 33 -238.64 -36.25 -78.91
CA GLU A 33 -237.98 -36.88 -77.75
C GLU A 33 -237.02 -38.00 -78.20
N ALA A 34 -237.46 -38.85 -79.14
CA ALA A 34 -236.63 -39.93 -79.70
C ALA A 34 -235.41 -39.40 -80.48
N ARG A 35 -235.56 -38.33 -81.26
CA ARG A 35 -234.45 -37.69 -82.00
C ARG A 35 -233.32 -37.24 -81.08
N ARG A 36 -233.65 -36.58 -79.96
CA ARG A 36 -232.66 -36.10 -78.97
C ARG A 36 -231.88 -37.25 -78.32
N GLN A 37 -232.51 -38.42 -78.13
CA GLN A 37 -231.80 -39.60 -77.62
C GLN A 37 -230.78 -40.16 -78.63
N VAL A 38 -231.07 -40.11 -79.94
CA VAL A 38 -230.14 -40.54 -81.00
C VAL A 38 -228.91 -39.64 -81.03
N GLU A 39 -229.08 -38.31 -81.11
CA GLU A 39 -227.98 -37.33 -81.09
C GLU A 39 -227.11 -37.45 -79.83
N GLY A 40 -227.76 -37.66 -78.67
CA GLY A 40 -227.10 -37.95 -77.40
C GLY A 40 -226.42 -39.32 -77.29
N SER A 41 -226.55 -40.18 -78.31
CA SER A 41 -225.88 -41.49 -78.39
C SER A 41 -224.72 -41.49 -79.39
N ASP A 42 -224.89 -40.87 -80.57
CA ASP A 42 -223.83 -40.73 -81.59
C ASP A 42 -222.62 -39.95 -81.05
N THR A 43 -222.88 -38.89 -80.28
CA THR A 43 -221.84 -38.09 -79.60
C THR A 43 -220.98 -38.92 -78.64
N ARG A 44 -221.56 -39.92 -77.95
CA ARG A 44 -220.82 -40.86 -77.08
C ARG A 44 -220.11 -41.96 -77.87
N ALA A 45 -220.67 -42.39 -79.00
CA ALA A 45 -220.02 -43.36 -79.88
C ALA A 45 -218.71 -42.80 -80.46
N MET A 46 -218.69 -41.53 -80.87
CA MET A 46 -217.47 -40.87 -81.37
C MET A 46 -216.38 -40.73 -80.30
N GLN A 47 -216.74 -40.42 -79.04
CA GLN A 47 -215.77 -40.34 -77.94
C GLN A 47 -215.08 -41.68 -77.69
N LEU A 48 -215.85 -42.76 -77.52
CA LEU A 48 -215.29 -44.11 -77.30
C LEU A 48 -214.44 -44.61 -78.48
N GLN A 49 -214.76 -44.24 -79.72
CA GLN A 49 -213.91 -44.56 -80.87
C GLN A 49 -212.55 -43.85 -80.83
N SER A 50 -212.49 -42.61 -80.31
CA SER A 50 -211.22 -41.88 -80.19
C SER A 50 -210.28 -42.49 -79.14
N GLU A 51 -210.80 -42.83 -77.96
CA GLU A 51 -210.05 -43.50 -76.88
C GLU A 51 -209.52 -44.88 -77.33
N LEU A 52 -210.34 -45.66 -78.05
CA LEU A 52 -209.95 -46.95 -78.60
C LEU A 52 -208.82 -46.83 -79.64
N ALA A 53 -208.81 -45.76 -80.43
CA ALA A 53 -207.77 -45.51 -81.43
C ALA A 53 -206.42 -45.16 -80.79
N GLU A 54 -206.41 -44.41 -79.68
CA GLU A 54 -205.18 -44.10 -78.94
C GLU A 54 -204.61 -45.34 -78.22
N ALA A 55 -205.48 -46.12 -77.54
CA ALA A 55 -205.07 -47.36 -76.87
C ALA A 55 -204.46 -48.39 -77.87
N GLN A 56 -205.07 -48.53 -79.06
CA GLN A 56 -204.53 -49.37 -80.13
C GLN A 56 -203.22 -48.85 -80.74
N ARG A 57 -202.82 -47.60 -80.47
CA ARG A 57 -201.55 -47.03 -80.94
C ARG A 57 -200.42 -47.41 -79.99
N GLN A 58 -200.64 -47.26 -78.69
CA GLN A 58 -199.65 -47.59 -77.64
C GLN A 58 -199.26 -49.08 -77.64
N LEU A 59 -200.22 -50.00 -77.81
CA LEU A 59 -199.92 -51.45 -77.90
C LEU A 59 -198.95 -51.80 -79.05
N ARG A 60 -199.04 -51.08 -80.18
CA ARG A 60 -198.22 -51.36 -81.37
C ARG A 60 -196.74 -50.97 -81.20
N GLU A 61 -196.40 -50.15 -80.21
CA GLU A 61 -195.02 -49.75 -79.93
C GLU A 61 -194.31 -50.71 -78.95
N GLN A 62 -195.05 -51.52 -78.17
CA GLN A 62 -194.46 -52.53 -77.28
C GLN A 62 -194.10 -53.84 -77.99
N ASP A 63 -194.89 -54.30 -78.96
CA ASP A 63 -194.83 -55.68 -79.47
C ASP A 63 -193.79 -55.98 -80.59
N ARG A 64 -192.90 -55.04 -80.97
CA ARG A 64 -191.91 -55.28 -82.05
C ARG A 64 -190.49 -54.70 -81.82
N PRO A 65 -189.59 -55.45 -81.16
CA PRO A 65 -188.14 -55.23 -81.22
C PRO A 65 -187.54 -55.77 -82.53
N SER A 66 -186.63 -55.03 -83.17
CA SER A 66 -185.91 -55.47 -84.38
C SER A 66 -184.44 -55.83 -84.11
N TYR A 67 -183.99 -56.99 -84.61
CA TYR A 67 -182.70 -57.59 -84.27
C TYR A 67 -181.52 -57.18 -85.17
N SER A 68 -181.71 -56.32 -86.17
CA SER A 68 -180.63 -55.90 -87.08
C SER A 68 -179.56 -55.01 -86.44
N GLY A 69 -179.89 -54.32 -85.34
CA GLY A 69 -178.98 -53.40 -84.64
C GLY A 69 -177.94 -54.06 -83.73
N LEU A 70 -177.86 -55.39 -83.65
CA LEU A 70 -176.93 -56.07 -82.74
C LEU A 70 -175.47 -55.99 -83.18
N GLY A 71 -175.19 -55.97 -84.50
CA GLY A 71 -173.83 -55.80 -85.01
C GLY A 71 -173.23 -54.45 -84.60
N SER A 72 -173.96 -53.37 -84.88
CA SER A 72 -173.55 -52.01 -84.47
C SER A 72 -173.53 -51.85 -82.95
N ARG A 73 -174.44 -52.51 -82.21
CA ARG A 73 -174.43 -52.43 -80.73
C ARG A 73 -173.27 -53.21 -80.09
N ILE A 74 -172.78 -54.29 -80.71
CA ILE A 74 -171.56 -55.00 -80.27
C ILE A 74 -170.31 -54.21 -80.66
N GLU A 75 -170.26 -53.64 -81.86
CA GLU A 75 -169.18 -52.71 -82.26
C GLU A 75 -169.13 -51.49 -81.33
N GLN A 76 -170.29 -50.94 -80.96
CA GLN A 76 -170.40 -49.83 -80.00
C GLN A 76 -169.97 -50.25 -78.58
N LEU A 77 -170.25 -51.49 -78.16
CA LEU A 77 -169.82 -52.01 -76.85
C LEU A 77 -168.30 -52.21 -76.82
N LEU A 78 -167.72 -52.81 -77.86
CA LEU A 78 -166.26 -52.97 -78.00
C LEU A 78 -165.56 -51.61 -78.12
N ARG A 79 -166.08 -50.69 -78.94
CA ARG A 79 -165.56 -49.32 -79.04
C ARG A 79 -165.64 -48.60 -77.69
N SER A 80 -166.76 -48.70 -76.96
CA SER A 80 -166.87 -48.10 -75.62
C SER A 80 -165.96 -48.76 -74.59
N ALA A 81 -165.67 -50.05 -74.71
CA ALA A 81 -164.75 -50.76 -73.82
C ALA A 81 -163.27 -50.44 -74.15
N GLU A 82 -162.94 -50.23 -75.43
CA GLU A 82 -161.63 -49.80 -75.91
C GLU A 82 -161.37 -48.33 -75.55
N GLU A 83 -162.38 -47.47 -75.71
CA GLU A 83 -162.41 -46.07 -75.28
C GLU A 83 -162.28 -45.96 -73.75
N GLN A 84 -163.08 -46.71 -72.97
CA GLN A 84 -162.90 -46.82 -71.51
C GLN A 84 -161.54 -47.38 -71.10
N SER A 85 -160.97 -48.32 -71.86
CA SER A 85 -159.62 -48.84 -71.59
C SER A 85 -158.54 -47.81 -71.88
N ALA A 86 -158.68 -47.03 -72.96
CA ALA A 86 -157.81 -45.92 -73.28
C ALA A 86 -157.91 -44.79 -72.25
N ASP A 87 -159.12 -44.46 -71.77
CA ASP A 87 -159.37 -43.51 -70.69
C ASP A 87 -158.73 -43.99 -69.38
N VAL A 88 -158.94 -45.24 -68.97
CA VAL A 88 -158.34 -45.81 -67.75
C VAL A 88 -156.82 -45.88 -67.85
N LEU A 89 -156.25 -46.23 -69.01
CA LEU A 89 -154.80 -46.20 -69.23
C LEU A 89 -154.25 -44.75 -69.22
N THR A 90 -154.97 -43.79 -69.78
CA THR A 90 -154.59 -42.38 -69.77
C THR A 90 -154.65 -41.82 -68.35
N GLN A 91 -155.72 -42.11 -67.61
CA GLN A 91 -155.90 -41.74 -66.22
C GLN A 91 -154.83 -42.39 -65.32
N ALA A 92 -154.52 -43.67 -65.51
CA ALA A 92 -153.49 -44.37 -64.75
C ALA A 92 -152.07 -43.84 -65.06
N ASN A 93 -151.77 -43.53 -66.33
CA ASN A 93 -150.52 -42.89 -66.71
C ASN A 93 -150.40 -41.47 -66.12
N GLN A 94 -151.48 -40.69 -66.12
CA GLN A 94 -151.50 -39.36 -65.53
C GLN A 94 -151.39 -39.40 -64.00
N GLN A 95 -152.08 -40.32 -63.33
CA GLN A 95 -151.91 -40.57 -61.88
C GLN A 95 -150.50 -41.04 -61.54
N SER A 96 -149.90 -41.91 -62.35
CA SER A 96 -148.50 -42.35 -62.19
C SER A 96 -147.53 -41.18 -62.37
N SER A 97 -147.74 -40.32 -63.37
CA SER A 97 -146.99 -39.09 -63.58
C SER A 97 -147.09 -38.13 -62.39
N ASP A 98 -148.31 -37.91 -61.88
CA ASP A 98 -148.59 -37.08 -60.70
C ASP A 98 -147.91 -37.63 -59.44
N VAL A 99 -148.00 -38.94 -59.19
CA VAL A 99 -147.33 -39.61 -58.08
C VAL A 99 -145.81 -39.50 -58.22
N MET A 100 -145.25 -39.69 -59.41
CA MET A 100 -143.82 -39.52 -59.67
C MET A 100 -143.37 -38.06 -59.54
N ALA A 101 -144.19 -37.08 -59.92
CA ALA A 101 -143.91 -35.66 -59.73
C ALA A 101 -143.91 -35.30 -58.23
N ARG A 102 -144.92 -35.75 -57.48
CA ARG A 102 -145.01 -35.58 -56.02
C ARG A 102 -143.86 -36.29 -55.29
N ALA A 103 -143.48 -37.49 -55.72
CA ALA A 103 -142.36 -38.24 -55.16
C ALA A 103 -141.01 -37.55 -55.44
N LYS A 104 -140.79 -37.05 -56.67
CA LYS A 104 -139.60 -36.24 -57.01
C LYS A 104 -139.55 -34.93 -56.23
N LEU A 105 -140.68 -34.23 -56.06
CA LEU A 105 -140.76 -33.02 -55.25
C LEU A 105 -140.43 -33.31 -53.78
N SER A 106 -141.04 -34.35 -53.21
CA SER A 106 -140.81 -34.78 -51.82
C SER A 106 -139.36 -35.21 -51.59
N ALA A 107 -138.80 -36.04 -52.46
CA ALA A 107 -137.38 -36.42 -52.40
C ALA A 107 -136.45 -35.20 -52.54
N GLY A 108 -136.79 -34.24 -53.41
CA GLY A 108 -136.06 -32.97 -53.53
C GLY A 108 -136.13 -32.12 -52.26
N GLN A 109 -137.28 -32.04 -51.61
CA GLN A 109 -137.47 -31.32 -50.35
C GLN A 109 -136.74 -31.99 -49.18
N VAL A 110 -136.78 -33.33 -49.08
CA VAL A 110 -136.01 -34.09 -48.09
C VAL A 110 -134.51 -33.92 -48.32
N ARG A 111 -134.04 -34.00 -49.57
CA ARG A 111 -132.62 -33.80 -49.89
C ARG A 111 -132.16 -32.37 -49.59
N ALA A 112 -132.96 -31.35 -49.94
CA ALA A 112 -132.65 -29.95 -49.64
C ALA A 112 -132.63 -29.65 -48.13
N ARG A 113 -133.50 -30.30 -47.34
CA ARG A 113 -133.43 -30.25 -45.86
C ARG A 113 -132.16 -30.89 -45.32
N ALA A 114 -131.84 -32.11 -45.76
CA ALA A 114 -130.62 -32.79 -45.34
C ALA A 114 -129.34 -32.03 -45.77
N GLU A 115 -129.32 -31.44 -46.97
CA GLU A 115 -128.25 -30.56 -47.44
C GLU A 115 -128.11 -29.31 -46.55
N ALA A 116 -129.22 -28.69 -46.14
CA ALA A 116 -129.23 -27.55 -45.22
C ALA A 116 -128.75 -27.93 -43.81
N GLU A 117 -129.33 -28.98 -43.21
CA GLU A 117 -128.98 -29.51 -41.88
C GLU A 117 -127.50 -29.91 -41.79
N VAL A 118 -126.96 -30.57 -42.82
CA VAL A 118 -125.52 -30.88 -42.90
C VAL A 118 -124.67 -29.61 -43.07
N SER A 119 -125.13 -28.61 -43.83
CA SER A 119 -124.41 -27.35 -43.97
C SER A 119 -124.36 -26.54 -42.65
N GLU A 120 -125.44 -26.58 -41.86
CA GLU A 120 -125.54 -25.94 -40.55
C GLU A 120 -124.68 -26.68 -39.51
N MET A 121 -124.74 -28.02 -39.48
CA MET A 121 -123.89 -28.85 -38.63
C MET A 121 -122.39 -28.63 -38.92
N LEU A 122 -122.00 -28.58 -40.21
CA LEU A 122 -120.63 -28.27 -40.61
C LEU A 122 -120.23 -26.82 -40.28
N ALA A 123 -121.17 -25.87 -40.28
CA ALA A 123 -120.91 -24.49 -39.86
C ALA A 123 -120.72 -24.38 -38.34
N SER A 124 -121.52 -25.10 -37.54
CA SER A 124 -121.38 -25.15 -36.07
C SER A 124 -120.06 -25.80 -35.68
N ALA A 125 -119.78 -27.01 -36.17
CA ALA A 125 -118.54 -27.73 -35.88
C ALA A 125 -117.26 -26.96 -36.31
N ARG A 126 -117.34 -26.13 -37.37
CA ARG A 126 -116.24 -25.24 -37.76
C ARG A 126 -116.07 -24.05 -36.83
N ARG A 127 -117.16 -23.47 -36.30
CA ARG A 127 -117.11 -22.39 -35.30
C ARG A 127 -116.57 -22.92 -33.97
N GLU A 128 -117.11 -24.02 -33.48
CA GLU A 128 -116.65 -24.71 -32.27
C GLU A 128 -115.16 -25.07 -32.36
N ALA A 129 -114.70 -25.61 -33.49
CA ALA A 129 -113.28 -25.92 -33.68
C ALA A 129 -112.37 -24.69 -33.76
N GLU A 130 -112.87 -23.52 -34.17
CA GLU A 130 -112.12 -22.26 -34.17
C GLU A 130 -112.14 -21.58 -32.79
N GLU A 131 -113.25 -21.66 -32.07
CA GLU A 131 -113.37 -21.23 -30.67
C GLU A 131 -112.45 -22.04 -29.76
N ILE A 132 -112.40 -23.37 -29.92
CA ILE A 132 -111.45 -24.24 -29.23
C ILE A 132 -110.00 -23.90 -29.61
N ARG A 133 -109.68 -23.65 -30.89
CA ARG A 133 -108.32 -23.24 -31.31
C ARG A 133 -107.90 -21.90 -30.70
N THR A 134 -108.77 -20.90 -30.71
CA THR A 134 -108.46 -19.55 -30.24
C THR A 134 -108.38 -19.48 -28.72
N THR A 135 -109.26 -20.17 -27.99
CA THR A 135 -109.19 -20.27 -26.52
C THR A 135 -107.95 -21.04 -26.07
N THR A 136 -107.71 -22.26 -26.56
CA THR A 136 -106.53 -23.05 -26.18
C THR A 136 -105.22 -22.40 -26.62
N GLY A 137 -105.21 -21.66 -27.74
CA GLY A 137 -104.08 -20.83 -28.14
C GLY A 137 -103.78 -19.71 -27.14
N ALA A 138 -104.80 -18.94 -26.73
CA ALA A 138 -104.65 -17.88 -25.74
C ALA A 138 -104.24 -18.42 -24.34
N GLU A 139 -104.72 -19.60 -23.95
CA GLU A 139 -104.30 -20.28 -22.72
C GLU A 139 -102.84 -20.75 -22.79
N ALA A 140 -102.41 -21.30 -23.93
CA ALA A 140 -101.02 -21.70 -24.15
C ALA A 140 -100.07 -20.50 -24.15
N GLU A 141 -100.40 -19.42 -24.85
CA GLU A 141 -99.61 -18.18 -24.83
C GLU A 141 -99.59 -17.54 -23.44
N GLY A 142 -100.74 -17.51 -22.73
CA GLY A 142 -100.84 -17.00 -21.38
C GLY A 142 -99.99 -17.77 -20.36
N THR A 143 -99.98 -19.11 -20.46
CA THR A 143 -99.14 -19.96 -19.60
C THR A 143 -97.65 -19.87 -19.94
N LEU A 144 -97.28 -19.77 -21.22
CA LEU A 144 -95.90 -19.53 -21.65
C LEU A 144 -95.37 -18.17 -21.15
N LEU A 145 -96.15 -17.09 -21.31
CA LEU A 145 -95.78 -15.76 -20.81
C LEU A 145 -95.70 -15.71 -19.28
N ALA A 146 -96.54 -16.46 -18.57
CA ALA A 146 -96.45 -16.59 -17.12
C ALA A 146 -95.20 -17.38 -16.68
N ALA A 147 -94.84 -18.44 -17.39
CA ALA A 147 -93.62 -19.22 -17.13
C ALA A 147 -92.35 -18.41 -17.44
N GLN A 148 -92.34 -17.63 -18.53
CA GLN A 148 -91.23 -16.73 -18.90
C GLN A 148 -90.99 -15.66 -17.83
N ARG A 149 -92.03 -14.88 -17.46
CA ARG A 149 -91.91 -13.87 -16.39
C ARG A 149 -91.42 -14.47 -15.07
N ARG A 150 -91.93 -15.66 -14.69
CA ARG A 150 -91.47 -16.34 -13.47
C ARG A 150 -90.02 -16.81 -13.56
N ALA A 151 -89.54 -17.19 -14.74
CA ALA A 151 -88.12 -17.52 -14.96
C ALA A 151 -87.25 -16.26 -14.88
N GLU A 152 -87.67 -15.14 -15.48
CA GLU A 152 -86.99 -13.84 -15.41
C GLU A 152 -86.92 -13.31 -13.97
N GLU A 153 -88.01 -13.41 -13.20
CA GLU A 153 -88.07 -13.07 -11.78
C GLU A 153 -87.10 -13.91 -10.95
N LEU A 154 -87.05 -15.23 -11.18
CA LEU A 154 -86.14 -16.15 -10.51
C LEU A 154 -84.67 -15.88 -10.86
N VAL A 155 -84.34 -15.77 -12.15
CA VAL A 155 -82.98 -15.45 -12.61
C VAL A 155 -82.52 -14.11 -12.04
N GLY A 156 -83.33 -13.05 -12.18
CA GLY A 156 -83.00 -11.75 -11.62
C GLY A 156 -82.89 -11.75 -10.09
N SER A 157 -83.62 -12.64 -9.39
CA SER A 157 -83.44 -12.81 -7.94
C SER A 157 -82.10 -13.46 -7.59
N ALA A 158 -81.71 -14.52 -8.31
CA ALA A 158 -80.44 -15.21 -8.13
C ALA A 158 -79.24 -14.34 -8.53
N GLU A 159 -79.37 -13.51 -9.57
CA GLU A 159 -78.35 -12.52 -9.95
C GLU A 159 -78.14 -11.46 -8.86
N ARG A 160 -79.22 -10.96 -8.24
CA ARG A 160 -79.13 -10.01 -7.11
C ARG A 160 -78.52 -10.67 -5.87
N GLU A 161 -78.88 -11.92 -5.57
CA GLU A 161 -78.29 -12.68 -4.46
C GLU A 161 -76.81 -12.97 -4.69
N ALA A 162 -76.43 -13.39 -5.90
CA ALA A 162 -75.03 -13.59 -6.28
C ALA A 162 -74.21 -12.29 -6.23
N ALA A 163 -74.77 -11.16 -6.66
CA ALA A 163 -74.12 -9.85 -6.56
C ALA A 163 -73.94 -9.40 -5.09
N LEU A 164 -74.92 -9.65 -4.23
CA LEU A 164 -74.81 -9.42 -2.79
C LEU A 164 -73.69 -10.27 -2.18
N ILE A 165 -73.69 -11.58 -2.42
CA ILE A 165 -72.65 -12.53 -1.95
C ILE A 165 -71.26 -12.13 -2.46
N ALA A 166 -71.13 -11.71 -3.72
CA ALA A 166 -69.87 -11.22 -4.26
C ALA A 166 -69.40 -9.94 -3.53
N SER A 167 -70.31 -9.01 -3.25
CA SER A 167 -69.98 -7.77 -2.53
C SER A 167 -69.59 -8.00 -1.06
N THR A 168 -70.21 -8.95 -0.36
CA THR A 168 -69.84 -9.30 1.02
C THR A 168 -68.49 -10.01 1.05
N ILE A 169 -68.24 -10.96 0.15
CA ILE A 169 -66.93 -11.62 0.01
C ILE A 169 -65.83 -10.61 -0.30
N GLN A 170 -66.06 -9.66 -1.22
CA GLN A 170 -65.09 -8.60 -1.52
C GLN A 170 -64.81 -7.69 -0.31
N THR A 171 -65.85 -7.39 0.48
CA THR A 171 -65.72 -6.58 1.71
C THR A 171 -64.91 -7.36 2.75
N GLU A 172 -65.28 -8.59 3.06
CA GLU A 172 -64.54 -9.47 3.98
C GLU A 172 -63.09 -9.68 3.54
N GLU A 173 -62.82 -9.83 2.23
CA GLU A 173 -61.46 -9.97 1.73
C GLU A 173 -60.66 -8.68 1.99
N SER A 174 -61.24 -7.50 1.75
CA SER A 174 -60.60 -6.21 2.03
C SER A 174 -60.31 -6.02 3.52
N GLU A 175 -61.23 -6.42 4.41
CA GLU A 175 -61.06 -6.35 5.86
C GLU A 175 -59.98 -7.32 6.35
N ARG A 176 -59.97 -8.56 5.86
CA ARG A 176 -58.94 -9.58 6.18
C ARG A 176 -57.56 -9.14 5.70
N ARG A 177 -57.45 -8.62 4.46
CA ARG A 177 -56.20 -8.03 3.94
C ARG A 177 -55.73 -6.87 4.83
N ALA A 178 -56.62 -5.93 5.17
CA ALA A 178 -56.30 -4.81 6.04
C ALA A 178 -55.98 -5.21 7.50
N SER A 179 -56.48 -6.35 8.00
CA SER A 179 -56.04 -6.93 9.28
C SER A 179 -54.62 -7.48 9.16
N LEU A 180 -54.37 -8.35 8.19
CA LEU A 180 -53.05 -8.96 7.95
C LEU A 180 -51.96 -7.90 7.68
N GLU A 181 -52.25 -6.82 6.96
CA GLU A 181 -51.32 -5.71 6.74
C GLU A 181 -50.97 -4.98 8.05
N ARG A 182 -51.94 -4.78 8.96
CA ARG A 182 -51.69 -4.20 10.29
C ARG A 182 -50.91 -5.17 11.19
N GLU A 183 -51.25 -6.44 11.19
CA GLU A 183 -50.57 -7.50 11.95
C GLU A 183 -49.10 -7.66 11.50
N LEU A 184 -48.86 -7.68 10.18
CA LEU A 184 -47.51 -7.67 9.60
C LEU A 184 -46.76 -6.37 9.89
N GLY A 185 -47.44 -5.22 9.90
CA GLY A 185 -46.85 -3.93 10.29
C GLY A 185 -46.39 -3.91 11.75
N VAL A 186 -47.22 -4.43 12.66
CA VAL A 186 -46.86 -4.60 14.08
C VAL A 186 -45.70 -5.58 14.23
N LEU A 187 -45.76 -6.75 13.59
CA LEU A 187 -44.71 -7.77 13.68
C LEU A 187 -43.35 -7.29 13.12
N ARG A 188 -43.35 -6.49 12.05
CA ARG A 188 -42.14 -5.83 11.54
C ARG A 188 -41.61 -4.82 12.56
N SER A 189 -42.47 -3.96 13.09
CA SER A 189 -42.07 -2.97 14.11
C SER A 189 -41.51 -3.62 15.39
N THR A 190 -42.10 -4.72 15.87
CA THR A 190 -41.55 -5.44 17.04
C THR A 190 -40.22 -6.12 16.72
N THR A 191 -40.10 -6.80 15.58
CA THR A 191 -38.84 -7.48 15.20
C THR A 191 -37.71 -6.51 14.86
N GLU A 192 -38.00 -5.36 14.25
CA GLU A 192 -37.03 -4.27 14.04
C GLU A 192 -36.55 -3.67 15.38
N ARG A 193 -37.47 -3.45 16.33
CA ARG A 193 -37.14 -3.02 17.69
C ARG A 193 -36.29 -4.07 18.43
N GLU A 194 -36.68 -5.34 18.40
CA GLU A 194 -35.94 -6.44 19.04
C GLU A 194 -34.53 -6.60 18.44
N VAL A 195 -34.38 -6.51 17.12
CA VAL A 195 -33.08 -6.56 16.43
C VAL A 195 -32.21 -5.35 16.79
N THR A 196 -32.78 -4.15 16.96
CA THR A 196 -32.01 -2.97 17.39
C THR A 196 -31.66 -3.03 18.88
N GLU A 197 -32.54 -3.51 19.74
CA GLU A 197 -32.27 -3.75 21.16
C GLU A 197 -31.16 -4.81 21.37
N LEU A 198 -31.21 -5.93 20.65
CA LEU A 198 -30.15 -6.96 20.66
C LEU A 198 -28.81 -6.45 20.13
N ARG A 199 -28.80 -5.62 19.08
CA ARG A 199 -27.57 -4.97 18.57
C ARG A 199 -26.98 -4.02 19.61
N LEU A 200 -27.81 -3.18 20.24
CA LEU A 200 -27.36 -2.24 21.27
C LEU A 200 -26.98 -2.94 22.59
N ALA A 201 -27.51 -4.12 22.88
CA ALA A 201 -27.04 -4.95 23.99
C ALA A 201 -25.66 -5.55 23.68
N THR A 202 -25.53 -6.28 22.56
CA THR A 202 -24.27 -6.91 22.17
C THR A 202 -23.13 -5.92 21.91
N GLU A 203 -23.41 -4.72 21.41
CA GLU A 203 -22.41 -3.64 21.29
C GLU A 203 -21.91 -3.17 22.67
N ARG A 204 -22.82 -3.01 23.65
CA ARG A 204 -22.44 -2.68 25.03
C ARG A 204 -21.62 -3.80 25.67
N ASP A 205 -22.04 -5.05 25.54
CA ASP A 205 -21.33 -6.21 26.09
C ASP A 205 -19.91 -6.31 25.52
N VAL A 206 -19.76 -6.14 24.19
CA VAL A 206 -18.45 -6.12 23.53
C VAL A 206 -17.61 -4.90 23.97
N SER A 207 -18.22 -3.73 24.21
CA SER A 207 -17.52 -2.56 24.73
C SER A 207 -17.03 -2.78 26.17
N GLN A 208 -17.84 -3.42 27.01
CA GLN A 208 -17.52 -3.73 28.40
C GLN A 208 -16.42 -4.80 28.49
N LEU A 209 -16.52 -5.88 27.73
CA LEU A 209 -15.48 -6.92 27.66
C LEU A 209 -14.14 -6.36 27.15
N ARG A 210 -14.17 -5.42 26.19
CA ARG A 210 -12.96 -4.71 25.75
C ARG A 210 -12.39 -3.80 26.82
N ALA A 211 -13.23 -3.09 27.58
CA ALA A 211 -12.79 -2.23 28.68
C ALA A 211 -12.18 -3.05 29.83
N GLN A 212 -12.79 -4.19 30.17
CA GLN A 212 -12.27 -5.15 31.16
C GLN A 212 -10.91 -5.70 30.70
N ALA A 213 -10.84 -6.31 29.52
CA ALA A 213 -9.59 -6.86 28.99
C ALA A 213 -8.48 -5.80 28.82
N ALA A 214 -8.82 -4.54 28.56
CA ALA A 214 -7.86 -3.43 28.52
C ALA A 214 -7.37 -3.02 29.91
N ALA A 215 -8.22 -3.10 30.95
CA ALA A 215 -7.83 -2.88 32.33
C ALA A 215 -6.95 -4.03 32.85
N ASP A 216 -7.34 -5.28 32.61
CA ASP A 216 -6.57 -6.48 33.00
C ASP A 216 -5.18 -6.50 32.30
N ALA A 217 -5.12 -6.09 31.03
CA ALA A 217 -3.87 -5.93 30.30
C ALA A 217 -3.04 -4.71 30.75
N ALA A 218 -3.62 -3.76 31.49
CA ALA A 218 -2.90 -2.64 32.10
C ALA A 218 -2.36 -3.01 33.48
N THR A 219 -3.12 -3.72 34.32
CA THR A 219 -2.63 -4.22 35.62
C THR A 219 -1.49 -5.22 35.42
N LEU A 220 -1.64 -6.21 34.53
CA LEU A 220 -0.58 -7.18 34.22
C LEU A 220 0.71 -6.51 33.70
N ARG A 221 0.61 -5.38 32.99
CA ARG A 221 1.78 -4.59 32.60
C ARG A 221 2.41 -3.86 33.77
N GLN A 222 1.62 -3.22 34.62
CA GLN A 222 2.13 -2.54 35.82
C GLN A 222 2.79 -3.51 36.80
N GLU A 223 2.24 -4.71 36.96
CA GLU A 223 2.81 -5.81 37.74
C GLU A 223 4.14 -6.27 37.13
N ALA A 224 4.17 -6.59 35.83
CA ALA A 224 5.41 -7.00 35.15
C ALA A 224 6.49 -5.89 35.12
N GLU A 225 6.10 -4.62 35.00
CA GLU A 225 7.01 -3.47 35.09
C GLU A 225 7.55 -3.30 36.53
N ALA A 226 6.73 -3.53 37.56
CA ALA A 226 7.18 -3.50 38.95
C ALA A 226 8.13 -4.68 39.28
N GLU A 227 7.83 -5.89 38.81
CA GLU A 227 8.71 -7.06 38.92
C GLU A 227 10.05 -6.83 38.19
N ALA A 228 10.01 -6.34 36.95
CA ALA A 228 11.21 -6.01 36.18
C ALA A 228 12.06 -4.93 36.88
N ASN A 229 11.44 -3.88 37.43
CA ASN A 229 12.16 -2.83 38.16
C ASN A 229 12.76 -3.35 39.48
N THR A 230 12.05 -4.17 40.25
CA THR A 230 12.59 -4.75 41.49
C THR A 230 13.72 -5.75 41.22
N LEU A 231 13.67 -6.51 40.12
CA LEU A 231 14.76 -7.36 39.65
C LEU A 231 15.97 -6.54 39.15
N LEU A 232 15.74 -5.44 38.44
CA LEU A 232 16.82 -4.51 38.05
C LEU A 232 17.45 -3.82 39.27
N GLU A 233 16.67 -3.52 40.32
CA GLU A 233 17.22 -3.00 41.56
C GLU A 233 18.00 -4.05 42.37
N SER A 234 17.50 -5.29 42.49
CA SER A 234 18.21 -6.35 43.22
C SER A 234 19.53 -6.69 42.55
N THR A 235 19.54 -6.90 41.23
CA THR A 235 20.76 -7.16 40.45
C THR A 235 21.73 -5.98 40.44
N ARG A 236 21.26 -4.72 40.40
CA ARG A 236 22.13 -3.54 40.60
C ARG A 236 22.75 -3.50 42.00
N ARG A 237 21.99 -3.81 43.06
CA ARG A 237 22.49 -3.85 44.45
C ARG A 237 23.51 -4.98 44.63
N GLU A 238 23.31 -6.13 43.99
CA GLU A 238 24.22 -7.27 43.98
C GLU A 238 25.52 -6.97 43.20
N ALA A 239 25.42 -6.43 41.99
CA ALA A 239 26.58 -5.98 41.21
C ALA A 239 27.38 -4.89 41.96
N ALA A 240 26.69 -3.95 42.64
CA ALA A 240 27.34 -2.94 43.46
C ALA A 240 28.07 -3.54 44.68
N ARG A 241 27.54 -4.60 45.31
CA ARG A 241 28.22 -5.37 46.36
C ARG A 241 29.47 -6.06 45.83
N ILE A 242 29.35 -6.80 44.71
CA ILE A 242 30.49 -7.50 44.09
C ILE A 242 31.60 -6.51 43.71
N ILE A 243 31.26 -5.34 43.14
CA ILE A 243 32.23 -4.29 42.81
C ILE A 243 32.85 -3.67 44.07
N ALA A 244 32.09 -3.49 45.16
CA ALA A 244 32.61 -2.98 46.42
C ALA A 244 33.55 -3.98 47.11
N GLU A 245 33.19 -5.27 47.12
CA GLU A 245 34.00 -6.36 47.68
C GLU A 245 35.29 -6.57 46.87
N ALA A 246 35.20 -6.64 45.54
CA ALA A 246 36.38 -6.73 44.68
C ALA A 246 37.31 -5.51 44.82
N LYS A 247 36.76 -4.30 45.02
CA LYS A 247 37.55 -3.11 45.36
C LYS A 247 38.20 -3.21 46.73
N HIS A 248 37.49 -3.72 47.74
CA HIS A 248 38.03 -3.91 49.09
C HIS A 248 39.21 -4.90 49.06
N GLN A 249 39.01 -6.06 48.45
CA GLN A 249 40.05 -7.08 48.25
C GLN A 249 41.25 -6.53 47.47
N ALA A 250 41.01 -5.73 46.41
CA ALA A 250 42.07 -5.08 45.66
C ALA A 250 42.82 -4.02 46.49
N THR A 251 42.14 -3.26 47.35
CA THR A 251 42.82 -2.33 48.27
C THR A 251 43.60 -3.06 49.36
N GLU A 252 43.11 -4.19 49.88
CA GLU A 252 43.84 -5.00 50.87
C GLU A 252 45.09 -5.62 50.24
N ALA A 253 44.98 -6.24 49.07
CA ALA A 253 46.11 -6.77 48.31
C ALA A 253 47.14 -5.68 47.94
N ALA A 254 46.68 -4.45 47.64
CA ALA A 254 47.56 -3.32 47.43
C ALA A 254 48.26 -2.85 48.73
N HIS A 255 47.60 -2.95 49.89
CA HIS A 255 48.23 -2.66 51.18
C HIS A 255 49.24 -3.75 51.57
N THR A 256 48.93 -5.04 51.40
CA THR A 256 49.89 -6.12 51.70
C THR A 256 51.12 -6.03 50.81
N ALA A 257 50.93 -5.85 49.50
CA ALA A 257 52.04 -5.63 48.56
C ALA A 257 52.84 -4.35 48.90
N ALA A 258 52.19 -3.27 49.37
CA ALA A 258 52.89 -2.06 49.80
C ALA A 258 53.71 -2.28 51.09
N SER A 259 53.20 -3.05 52.06
CA SER A 259 53.97 -3.43 53.25
C SER A 259 55.12 -4.36 52.91
N GLU A 260 54.92 -5.37 52.04
CA GLU A 260 55.99 -6.26 51.57
C GLU A 260 57.09 -5.46 50.84
N ILE A 261 56.72 -4.49 50.01
CA ILE A 261 57.67 -3.60 49.32
C ILE A 261 58.45 -2.71 50.32
N GLU A 262 57.80 -2.14 51.35
CA GLU A 262 58.52 -1.31 52.33
C GLU A 262 59.34 -2.15 53.33
N GLU A 263 58.92 -3.37 53.67
CA GLU A 263 59.75 -4.34 54.40
C GLU A 263 60.99 -4.75 53.61
N LEU A 264 60.84 -5.02 52.31
CA LEU A 264 61.97 -5.29 51.41
C LEU A 264 62.89 -4.06 51.24
N ARG A 265 62.34 -2.84 51.23
CA ARG A 265 63.13 -1.60 51.24
C ARG A 265 63.86 -1.38 52.55
N GLU A 266 63.23 -1.68 53.70
CA GLU A 266 63.87 -1.61 55.02
C GLU A 266 64.97 -2.67 55.17
N ALA A 267 64.75 -3.89 54.67
CA ALA A 267 65.78 -4.91 54.58
C ALA A 267 66.95 -4.44 53.69
N ALA A 268 66.66 -3.88 52.51
CA ALA A 268 67.67 -3.33 51.61
C ALA A 268 68.45 -2.17 52.26
N ARG A 269 67.77 -1.21 52.89
CA ARG A 269 68.38 -0.10 53.65
C ARG A 269 69.31 -0.61 54.75
N ARG A 270 68.92 -1.65 55.49
CA ARG A 270 69.77 -2.29 56.51
C ARG A 270 71.00 -2.92 55.88
N THR A 271 70.85 -3.77 54.86
CA THR A 271 72.00 -4.40 54.18
C THR A 271 72.95 -3.37 53.54
N LEU A 272 72.43 -2.23 53.08
CA LEU A 272 73.25 -1.13 52.57
C LEU A 272 73.98 -0.40 53.71
N ALA A 273 73.31 -0.11 54.83
CA ALA A 273 73.95 0.50 56.00
C ALA A 273 75.01 -0.42 56.64
N ASP A 274 74.76 -1.73 56.69
CA ASP A 274 75.72 -2.74 57.14
C ASP A 274 76.95 -2.80 56.21
N ALA A 275 76.75 -2.70 54.90
CA ALA A 275 77.83 -2.64 53.91
C ALA A 275 78.60 -1.29 53.95
N GLU A 276 77.91 -0.17 54.17
CA GLU A 276 78.55 1.14 54.39
C GLU A 276 79.37 1.16 55.68
N LEU A 277 78.88 0.50 56.75
CA LEU A 277 79.62 0.28 58.00
C LEU A 277 80.86 -0.58 57.75
N GLU A 278 80.76 -1.66 56.98
CA GLU A 278 81.93 -2.49 56.63
C GLU A 278 82.95 -1.70 55.80
N VAL A 279 82.50 -0.91 54.83
CA VAL A 279 83.37 -0.01 54.04
C VAL A 279 84.03 1.05 54.93
N ALA A 280 83.30 1.62 55.90
CA ALA A 280 83.85 2.57 56.86
C ALA A 280 84.89 1.92 57.78
N GLN A 281 84.63 0.72 58.30
CA GLN A 281 85.59 -0.05 59.11
C GLN A 281 86.84 -0.42 58.31
N ARG A 282 86.70 -0.85 57.05
CA ARG A 282 87.84 -1.11 56.16
C ARG A 282 88.63 0.17 55.85
N ARG A 283 87.96 1.32 55.67
CA ARG A 283 88.64 2.62 55.52
C ARG A 283 89.41 2.99 56.79
N GLU A 284 88.81 2.88 57.97
CA GLU A 284 89.48 3.17 59.23
C GLU A 284 90.68 2.24 59.46
N GLN A 285 90.57 0.96 59.11
CA GLN A 285 91.70 0.02 59.14
C GLN A 285 92.84 0.46 58.20
N VAL A 286 92.53 0.81 56.94
CA VAL A 286 93.51 1.31 55.97
C VAL A 286 94.13 2.64 56.40
N GLU A 287 93.37 3.55 57.01
CA GLU A 287 93.86 4.82 57.55
C GLU A 287 94.76 4.61 58.77
N ARG A 288 94.43 3.66 59.67
CA ARG A 288 95.28 3.25 60.79
C ARG A 288 96.58 2.63 60.29
N GLU A 289 96.54 1.68 59.36
CA GLU A 289 97.75 1.12 58.75
C GLU A 289 98.59 2.18 58.03
N ALA A 290 97.95 3.15 57.35
CA ALA A 290 98.64 4.25 56.70
C ALA A 290 99.31 5.19 57.72
N ALA A 291 98.65 5.47 58.85
CA ALA A 291 99.23 6.23 59.95
C ALA A 291 100.41 5.49 60.60
N GLU A 292 100.29 4.19 60.86
CA GLU A 292 101.39 3.36 61.38
C GLU A 292 102.59 3.34 60.42
N ARG A 293 102.36 3.18 59.12
CA ARG A 293 103.42 3.31 58.09
C ARG A 293 104.03 4.71 58.07
N HIS A 294 103.24 5.76 58.28
CA HIS A 294 103.72 7.14 58.27
C HIS A 294 104.55 7.47 59.54
N GLU A 295 104.16 6.99 60.72
CA GLU A 295 104.95 7.14 61.95
C GLU A 295 106.23 6.29 61.90
N ALA A 296 106.19 5.09 61.33
CA ALA A 296 107.39 4.29 61.07
C ALA A 296 108.37 5.03 60.13
N ALA A 297 107.87 5.62 59.05
CA ALA A 297 108.67 6.42 58.12
C ALA A 297 109.25 7.69 58.78
N LYS A 298 108.46 8.39 59.62
CA LYS A 298 108.95 9.54 60.41
C LYS A 298 110.11 9.13 61.33
N ALA A 299 109.94 8.05 62.08
CA ALA A 299 110.96 7.54 63.00
C ALA A 299 112.23 7.05 62.28
N GLU A 300 112.14 6.66 61.01
CA GLU A 300 113.29 6.37 60.16
C GLU A 300 113.98 7.67 59.67
N THR A 301 113.22 8.67 59.22
CA THR A 301 113.79 9.98 58.87
C THR A 301 114.44 10.70 60.06
N ASP A 302 113.86 10.62 61.26
CA ASP A 302 114.43 11.23 62.48
C ASP A 302 115.77 10.60 62.88
N ARG A 303 115.96 9.31 62.61
CA ARG A 303 117.26 8.64 62.77
C ARG A 303 118.28 9.15 61.77
N LEU A 304 117.89 9.28 60.50
CA LEU A 304 118.75 9.80 59.44
C LEU A 304 119.17 11.26 59.71
N VAL A 305 118.25 12.10 60.19
CA VAL A 305 118.54 13.49 60.60
C VAL A 305 119.56 13.53 61.73
N ARG A 306 119.40 12.75 62.81
CA ARG A 306 120.39 12.72 63.91
C ARG A 306 121.79 12.32 63.43
N THR A 307 121.90 11.30 62.58
CA THR A 307 123.21 10.91 62.02
C THR A 307 123.82 11.99 61.13
N ALA A 308 123.01 12.82 60.47
CA ALA A 308 123.49 13.97 59.71
C ALA A 308 123.95 15.13 60.63
N GLU A 309 123.25 15.37 61.74
CA GLU A 309 123.63 16.38 62.76
C GLU A 309 124.96 16.01 63.44
N GLU A 310 125.18 14.75 63.78
CA GLU A 310 126.45 14.27 64.34
C GLU A 310 127.62 14.49 63.37
N HIS A 311 127.45 14.18 62.08
CA HIS A 311 128.45 14.46 61.05
C HIS A 311 128.67 15.96 60.78
N ALA A 312 127.63 16.79 60.94
CA ALA A 312 127.77 18.25 60.83
C ALA A 312 128.66 18.82 61.96
N ALA A 313 128.45 18.37 63.20
CA ALA A 313 129.23 18.81 64.36
C ALA A 313 130.73 18.42 64.28
N GLU A 314 131.08 17.35 63.56
CA GLU A 314 132.47 17.01 63.25
C GLU A 314 133.07 17.91 62.15
N ALA A 315 132.26 18.34 61.17
CA ALA A 315 132.69 19.25 60.11
C ALA A 315 132.97 20.67 60.65
N GLU A 316 132.11 21.20 61.52
CA GLU A 316 132.30 22.53 62.13
C GLU A 316 133.62 22.63 62.92
N LYS A 317 133.97 21.59 63.69
CA LYS A 317 135.26 21.51 64.41
C LYS A 317 136.48 21.56 63.47
N ARG A 318 136.36 21.07 62.23
CA ARG A 318 137.42 21.18 61.22
C ARG A 318 137.49 22.58 60.58
N VAL A 319 136.35 23.25 60.40
CA VAL A 319 136.30 24.62 59.85
C VAL A 319 136.87 25.65 60.85
N ALA A 320 136.58 25.50 62.14
CA ALA A 320 137.06 26.42 63.19
C ALA A 320 138.60 26.53 63.25
N VAL A 321 139.31 25.41 63.10
CA VAL A 321 140.78 25.37 63.11
C VAL A 321 141.38 26.05 61.87
N ALA A 322 140.74 25.90 60.69
CA ALA A 322 141.21 26.51 59.46
C ALA A 322 141.11 28.05 59.47
N LEU A 323 140.07 28.61 60.11
CA LEU A 323 139.87 30.06 60.21
C LEU A 323 140.97 30.76 61.02
N GLN A 324 141.43 30.18 62.13
CA GLN A 324 142.54 30.74 62.92
C GLN A 324 143.86 30.86 62.14
N GLN A 325 144.11 29.97 61.17
CA GLN A 325 145.31 30.06 60.33
C GLN A 325 145.17 31.11 59.21
N ALA A 326 143.94 31.40 58.75
CA ALA A 326 143.69 32.42 57.72
C ALA A 326 143.89 33.86 58.22
N GLU A 327 143.46 34.18 59.46
CA GLU A 327 143.63 35.54 60.01
C GLU A 327 145.09 35.94 60.23
N LYS A 328 145.95 34.96 60.52
CA LYS A 328 147.40 35.20 60.72
C LYS A 328 148.09 35.58 59.40
N VAL A 329 147.80 34.87 58.32
CA VAL A 329 148.35 35.18 56.98
C VAL A 329 147.88 36.55 56.48
N ARG A 330 146.64 36.94 56.80
CA ARG A 330 146.08 38.25 56.45
C ARG A 330 146.80 39.40 57.17
N THR A 331 147.09 39.27 58.47
CA THR A 331 147.81 40.31 59.22
C THR A 331 149.28 40.45 58.80
N GLU A 332 149.95 39.35 58.46
CA GLU A 332 151.31 39.39 57.88
C GLU A 332 151.31 40.07 56.48
N SER A 333 150.24 39.90 55.69
CA SER A 333 150.09 40.53 54.36
C SER A 333 149.82 42.04 54.42
N ASP A 334 148.96 42.51 55.34
CA ASP A 334 148.65 43.94 55.52
C ASP A 334 149.88 44.77 55.96
N GLN A 335 150.88 44.13 56.56
CA GLN A 335 152.17 44.74 56.89
C GLN A 335 153.00 44.99 55.61
N TYR A 336 153.16 43.97 54.76
CA TYR A 336 153.96 44.02 53.54
C TYR A 336 153.47 45.09 52.53
N VAL A 337 152.16 45.30 52.43
CA VAL A 337 151.57 46.33 51.55
C VAL A 337 151.96 47.75 51.96
N LYS A 338 152.18 48.03 53.26
CA LYS A 338 152.57 49.37 53.73
C LYS A 338 154.00 49.73 53.33
N ASP A 339 154.93 48.79 53.41
CA ASP A 339 156.33 49.03 53.08
C ASP A 339 156.50 49.31 51.57
N LEU A 340 155.81 48.54 50.72
CA LEU A 340 155.79 48.71 49.26
C LEU A 340 155.30 50.10 48.83
N VAL A 341 154.30 50.66 49.52
CA VAL A 341 153.80 52.02 49.27
C VAL A 341 154.81 53.09 49.68
N SER A 342 155.66 52.84 50.68
CA SER A 342 156.73 53.77 51.08
C SER A 342 157.88 53.86 50.07
N GLU A 343 158.26 52.72 49.47
CA GLU A 343 159.30 52.62 48.45
C GLU A 343 158.84 53.23 47.11
N SER A 344 157.56 53.04 46.78
CA SER A 344 156.91 53.68 45.64
C SER A 344 157.00 55.21 45.69
N ARG A 345 156.84 55.82 46.88
CA ARG A 345 156.95 57.28 47.05
C ARG A 345 158.36 57.80 46.82
N ARG A 346 159.39 57.16 47.41
CA ARG A 346 160.80 57.52 47.17
C ARG A 346 161.18 57.44 45.69
N THR A 347 160.58 56.49 44.96
CA THR A 347 160.79 56.33 43.51
C THR A 347 160.18 57.49 42.72
N ALA A 348 159.02 58.00 43.12
CA ALA A 348 158.40 59.19 42.50
C ALA A 348 159.26 60.46 42.71
N ASP A 349 159.81 60.66 43.92
CA ASP A 349 160.68 61.81 44.22
C ASP A 349 161.95 61.81 43.34
N ARG A 350 162.51 60.62 43.02
CA ARG A 350 163.67 60.49 42.13
C ARG A 350 163.37 60.93 40.70
N ILE A 351 162.18 60.64 40.17
CA ILE A 351 161.75 61.03 38.82
C ILE A 351 161.64 62.57 38.72
N VAL A 352 161.20 63.24 39.79
CA VAL A 352 161.15 64.73 39.85
C VAL A 352 162.55 65.36 39.85
N ALA A 353 163.57 64.66 40.37
CA ALA A 353 164.96 65.11 40.28
C ALA A 353 165.52 64.95 38.85
N GLU A 354 165.29 63.81 38.21
CA GLU A 354 165.72 63.54 36.82
C GLU A 354 165.11 64.55 35.83
N ALA A 355 163.82 64.91 36.02
CA ALA A 355 163.13 65.92 35.22
C ALA A 355 163.73 67.34 35.33
N ARG A 356 164.47 67.65 36.41
CA ARG A 356 165.15 68.96 36.57
C ARG A 356 166.53 68.98 35.93
N ALA A 357 167.29 67.88 36.02
CA ALA A 357 168.60 67.78 35.36
C ALA A 357 168.50 67.92 33.83
N PHE A 358 167.41 67.47 33.23
CA PHE A 358 167.13 67.67 31.78
C PHE A 358 166.93 69.16 31.40
N ALA A 359 166.56 70.02 32.34
CA ALA A 359 166.40 71.45 32.10
C ALA A 359 167.75 72.21 32.12
N ASP A 360 168.73 71.76 32.90
CA ASP A 360 170.09 72.33 32.90
C ASP A 360 170.77 72.16 31.54
N GLN A 361 170.56 71.01 30.88
CA GLN A 361 171.23 70.64 29.64
C GLN A 361 170.88 71.56 28.46
N THR A 362 169.59 71.82 28.24
CA THR A 362 169.10 72.68 27.13
C THR A 362 169.61 74.13 27.20
N VAL A 363 169.91 74.65 28.39
CA VAL A 363 170.45 76.02 28.57
C VAL A 363 171.95 76.08 28.28
N SER A 364 172.67 74.96 28.38
CA SER A 364 174.08 74.84 28.01
C SER A 364 174.26 74.94 26.49
N ASP A 365 173.51 74.12 25.74
CA ASP A 365 173.68 73.99 24.29
C ASP A 365 173.50 75.32 23.54
N ALA A 366 172.52 76.13 23.96
CA ALA A 366 172.20 77.44 23.37
C ALA A 366 173.25 78.55 23.59
N ARG A 367 174.30 78.32 24.38
CA ARG A 367 175.43 79.27 24.51
C ARG A 367 176.66 78.87 23.70
N THR A 368 176.87 77.58 23.46
CA THR A 368 178.00 77.09 22.66
C THR A 368 177.93 77.56 21.20
N GLU A 369 176.71 77.73 20.66
CA GLU A 369 176.51 78.33 19.32
C GLU A 369 177.01 79.78 19.20
N ALA A 370 176.99 80.56 20.29
CA ALA A 370 177.48 81.94 20.28
C ALA A 370 179.02 82.03 20.10
N GLU A 371 179.75 80.98 20.49
CA GLU A 371 181.20 80.89 20.27
C GLU A 371 181.52 80.43 18.85
N ALA A 372 180.69 79.57 18.26
CA ALA A 372 180.87 79.05 16.90
C ALA A 372 180.93 80.16 15.83
N HIS A 373 180.08 81.19 15.96
CA HIS A 373 180.06 82.33 15.04
C HIS A 373 181.36 83.14 15.01
N ARG A 374 182.16 83.14 16.09
CA ARG A 374 183.43 83.88 16.15
C ARG A 374 184.56 83.16 15.42
N ASN A 375 184.56 81.83 15.42
CA ASN A 375 185.55 81.02 14.71
C ASN A 375 185.34 80.98 13.18
N ALA A 376 184.09 81.19 12.72
CA ALA A 376 183.78 81.24 11.29
C ALA A 376 184.56 82.34 10.53
N ALA A 377 184.89 83.46 11.20
CA ALA A 377 185.67 84.56 10.62
C ALA A 377 187.14 84.17 10.32
N GLN A 378 187.65 83.06 10.86
CA GLN A 378 189.07 82.68 10.77
C GLN A 378 189.43 81.92 9.46
N ARG A 379 188.48 81.22 8.82
CA ARG A 379 188.77 80.19 7.80
C ARG A 379 188.54 80.59 6.34
N GLN A 380 187.99 81.77 6.04
CA GLN A 380 187.71 82.18 4.65
C GLN A 380 188.96 82.53 3.82
N PHE A 381 190.17 82.41 4.36
CA PHE A 381 191.40 82.92 3.72
C PHE A 381 192.30 81.84 3.06
N GLU A 382 192.08 80.54 3.30
CA GLU A 382 193.07 79.51 2.95
C GLU A 382 192.63 78.53 1.82
N ASP A 383 191.34 78.23 1.68
CA ASP A 383 190.87 77.05 0.91
C ASP A 383 190.65 77.29 -0.60
N LEU A 384 191.60 77.95 -1.27
CA LEU A 384 191.48 78.34 -2.69
C LEU A 384 192.52 77.72 -3.65
N SER A 385 193.43 76.85 -3.16
CA SER A 385 194.60 76.39 -3.92
C SER A 385 194.89 74.87 -3.89
N ARG A 386 193.86 74.00 -3.92
CA ARG A 386 194.03 72.58 -4.30
C ARG A 386 192.94 72.07 -5.28
N LYS A 387 193.27 72.18 -6.57
CA LYS A 387 192.85 71.34 -7.72
C LYS A 387 194.14 71.14 -8.55
N GLN A 388 194.34 70.12 -9.38
CA GLN A 388 193.45 69.18 -10.07
C GLN A 388 194.21 67.87 -10.41
N GLU A 389 193.56 66.89 -11.06
CA GLU A 389 194.12 65.65 -11.67
C GLU A 389 194.98 64.70 -10.79
N SER A 390 194.67 63.40 -10.58
CA SER A 390 193.61 62.46 -11.04
C SER A 390 193.55 62.15 -12.55
N ILE A 391 194.07 60.99 -12.98
CA ILE A 391 193.37 59.68 -13.18
C ILE A 391 192.56 59.58 -14.49
N ASN A 392 192.94 58.62 -15.35
CA ASN A 392 192.04 57.58 -15.92
C ASN A 392 192.77 56.56 -16.82
N THR A 393 192.06 55.47 -17.16
CA THR A 393 192.40 54.43 -18.16
C THR A 393 193.49 53.42 -17.79
N TYR A 394 193.09 52.16 -17.53
CA TYR A 394 193.38 50.99 -18.37
C TYR A 394 192.84 49.70 -17.71
N LEU A 395 192.00 48.93 -18.39
CA LEU A 395 191.49 47.63 -17.92
C LEU A 395 191.16 46.63 -19.06
N ASP A 396 191.50 46.95 -20.32
CA ASP A 396 190.79 46.41 -21.50
C ASP A 396 191.71 45.85 -22.61
N GLU A 397 193.02 45.68 -22.36
CA GLU A 397 193.96 45.07 -23.32
C GLU A 397 194.76 43.91 -22.70
N LEU A 398 194.63 42.76 -23.37
CA LEU A 398 195.52 41.59 -23.43
C LEU A 398 195.80 40.82 -22.11
N ARG A 399 195.30 39.59 -21.94
CA ARG A 399 195.70 38.36 -22.67
C ARG A 399 197.15 37.91 -22.35
N GLY A 400 197.45 37.68 -21.06
CA GLY A 400 198.73 37.08 -20.64
C GLY A 400 198.68 36.39 -19.28
N LEU A 401 198.85 35.05 -19.29
CA LEU A 401 199.20 34.14 -18.18
C LEU A 401 198.24 34.09 -16.95
N LEU A 402 197.92 32.95 -16.33
CA LEU A 402 198.68 31.76 -15.87
C LEU A 402 199.35 32.01 -14.50
N GLY A 403 199.17 31.06 -13.56
CA GLY A 403 199.37 31.26 -12.11
C GLY A 403 198.01 31.50 -11.44
N ALA A 404 197.43 30.65 -10.58
CA ALA A 404 197.89 29.46 -9.86
C ALA A 404 198.88 29.70 -8.69
N GLU A 405 198.49 29.15 -7.53
CA GLU A 405 199.22 29.01 -6.25
C GLU A 405 199.55 30.25 -5.41
N ARG A 406 199.73 29.98 -4.10
CA ARG A 406 200.55 30.63 -3.04
C ARG A 406 200.68 32.18 -3.09
N GLY A 407 200.40 32.93 -2.03
CA GLY A 407 200.40 32.59 -0.60
C GLY A 407 201.54 33.34 0.13
N GLU A 408 201.24 33.80 1.34
CA GLU A 408 202.15 34.35 2.36
C GLU A 408 202.69 35.80 2.23
N HIS A 409 202.34 36.57 3.28
CA HIS A 409 203.10 37.62 3.98
C HIS A 409 203.13 39.09 3.47
N ASP A 410 202.83 39.97 4.44
CA ASP A 410 203.40 41.29 4.78
C ASP A 410 203.61 42.37 3.69
N ASP A 411 203.38 43.66 3.95
CA ASP A 411 203.68 44.40 5.19
C ASP A 411 202.66 45.53 5.53
N ALA A 412 202.80 46.14 6.71
CA ALA A 412 202.05 47.29 7.25
C ALA A 412 202.94 48.57 7.18
N PRO A 413 202.99 49.54 8.14
CA PRO A 413 202.05 50.07 9.17
C PRO A 413 201.85 51.62 8.96
N PRO A 414 201.59 52.52 9.95
CA PRO A 414 200.97 52.45 11.32
C PRO A 414 199.62 53.26 11.42
N GLN A 415 198.64 53.01 12.32
CA GLN A 415 198.52 52.99 13.82
C GLN A 415 198.41 54.39 14.51
N PRO A 416 197.89 54.58 15.77
CA PRO A 416 197.32 53.65 16.81
C PRO A 416 196.02 54.21 17.55
N PRO A 417 195.58 53.83 18.81
CA PRO A 417 195.11 52.51 19.37
C PRO A 417 193.87 52.51 20.37
N ALA A 418 193.52 51.31 20.94
CA ALA A 418 192.77 50.99 22.23
C ALA A 418 191.20 51.06 22.26
N ASP A 419 190.35 50.53 23.19
CA ASP A 419 190.31 49.50 24.31
C ASP A 419 188.80 49.33 24.80
N ALA A 420 188.24 48.52 25.75
CA ALA A 420 188.56 47.36 26.66
C ALA A 420 187.24 46.70 27.26
N PRO A 421 187.23 45.54 28.01
CA PRO A 421 186.01 44.71 28.28
C PRO A 421 185.72 44.12 29.73
N ALA A 422 184.56 43.40 29.92
CA ALA A 422 184.36 42.07 30.65
C ALA A 422 183.30 41.83 31.83
N GLN A 423 182.40 40.80 31.66
CA GLN A 423 181.96 39.66 32.58
C GLN A 423 181.17 39.87 33.95
N PRO A 424 180.70 38.82 34.76
CA PRO A 424 179.79 37.63 34.49
C PRO A 424 178.82 37.06 35.64
N GLU A 425 178.13 35.91 35.36
CA GLU A 425 177.40 34.84 36.18
C GLU A 425 175.98 35.05 36.82
N ALA A 426 175.46 34.08 37.61
CA ALA A 426 174.04 33.66 37.67
C ALA A 426 173.56 32.88 38.96
N ARG A 427 172.48 32.04 38.83
CA ARG A 427 171.94 30.95 39.72
C ARG A 427 170.88 31.36 40.80
N LYS A 428 169.91 30.54 41.32
CA LYS A 428 169.43 29.13 41.14
C LYS A 428 168.03 28.84 41.85
N LYS A 429 167.05 28.14 41.18
CA LYS A 429 166.13 26.97 41.57
C LYS A 429 165.51 26.76 43.01
N PRO A 430 164.53 25.81 43.29
CA PRO A 430 163.37 25.19 42.55
C PRO A 430 162.08 24.62 43.35
N ARG A 431 161.00 24.14 42.63
CA ARG A 431 160.04 22.97 42.89
C ARG A 431 158.90 23.02 44.00
N SER A 432 157.77 22.23 44.04
CA SER A 432 157.05 21.22 43.15
C SER A 432 155.65 20.63 43.64
N THR A 433 154.72 20.23 42.71
CA THR A 433 153.61 19.15 42.75
C THR A 433 152.42 19.19 43.77
N GLY A 434 151.24 18.47 43.69
CA GLY A 434 150.51 17.56 42.72
C GLY A 434 149.78 16.32 43.38
N ASN A 435 148.71 15.59 42.93
CA ASN A 435 147.61 15.73 41.91
C ASN A 435 146.54 14.53 41.84
N THR A 436 145.20 14.74 41.64
CA THR A 436 144.10 13.84 41.03
C THR A 436 143.58 12.49 41.70
N PRO A 437 142.59 11.66 41.18
CA PRO A 437 141.13 11.86 40.79
C PRO A 437 140.07 10.66 41.02
N ALA A 438 138.79 10.79 40.53
CA ALA A 438 137.80 9.74 40.03
C ALA A 438 136.82 8.97 41.03
N GLN A 439 135.67 8.26 40.72
CA GLN A 439 134.75 8.05 39.54
C GLN A 439 133.36 7.28 39.80
N ALA A 440 132.28 7.57 39.01
CA ALA A 440 131.22 6.70 38.35
C ALA A 440 129.99 5.92 39.00
N ALA A 441 128.86 5.84 38.22
CA ALA A 441 127.76 4.80 38.10
C ALA A 441 126.52 4.78 39.10
N ARG A 442 125.33 4.12 38.94
CA ARG A 442 124.59 3.33 37.87
C ARG A 442 123.07 2.99 38.15
N ALA A 443 122.19 2.85 37.12
CA ALA A 443 120.99 1.94 36.91
C ALA A 443 119.72 1.89 37.86
N ALA A 444 118.49 1.39 37.52
CA ALA A 444 117.68 1.17 36.26
C ALA A 444 116.21 0.61 36.49
N ALA A 445 115.28 0.78 35.49
CA ALA A 445 114.11 -0.08 35.07
C ALA A 445 112.87 -0.35 36.01
N THR A 446 111.60 -0.71 35.64
CA THR A 446 110.69 -0.78 34.42
C THR A 446 109.20 -1.01 34.88
N GLN A 447 108.09 -0.48 34.31
CA GLN A 447 107.28 -0.83 33.08
C GLN A 447 106.44 -2.17 33.17
N THR A 448 105.20 -2.43 32.66
CA THR A 448 104.27 -1.82 31.64
C THR A 448 102.78 -2.35 31.73
N ALA A 449 101.78 -1.67 31.10
CA ALA A 449 100.42 -2.13 30.60
C ALA A 449 99.25 -2.44 31.60
N ALA A 450 97.92 -2.27 31.35
CA ALA A 450 96.99 -2.08 30.17
C ALA A 450 96.36 -3.39 29.58
N THR A 451 95.15 -3.50 28.98
CA THR A 451 94.17 -2.55 28.35
C THR A 451 92.73 -3.17 28.16
N THR A 452 91.71 -2.43 27.61
CA THR A 452 90.44 -2.88 26.91
C THR A 452 89.34 -3.64 27.72
N GLU A 453 88.04 -3.82 27.36
CA GLU A 453 87.03 -3.36 26.34
C GLU A 453 85.57 -3.60 26.90
N GLY A 454 84.38 -3.50 26.25
CA GLY A 454 83.87 -3.21 24.88
C GLY A 454 82.34 -3.55 24.72
N ALA A 455 81.70 -3.28 23.55
CA ALA A 455 80.29 -3.60 23.11
C ALA A 455 79.09 -2.91 23.85
N ALA A 456 77.93 -2.46 23.29
CA ALA A 456 77.08 -2.75 22.08
C ALA A 456 75.85 -3.67 22.38
N ASP A 457 74.60 -3.54 21.86
CA ASP A 457 73.83 -2.50 21.09
C ASP A 457 72.30 -2.87 21.03
N ALA A 458 71.44 -2.06 20.37
CA ALA A 458 69.98 -2.23 20.02
C ALA A 458 68.92 -2.18 21.15
N ASP A 459 67.67 -1.66 21.04
CA ASP A 459 66.77 -1.05 20.00
C ASP A 459 65.52 -1.90 19.59
N ALA A 460 64.42 -1.19 19.23
CA ALA A 460 63.09 -1.65 18.74
C ALA A 460 62.18 -2.47 19.71
N GLN A 461 60.89 -2.73 19.43
CA GLN A 461 59.71 -1.89 19.07
C GLN A 461 58.43 -2.78 19.16
N THR A 462 57.21 -2.23 18.89
CA THR A 462 55.88 -2.91 18.85
C THR A 462 55.33 -3.42 20.21
N ALA A 463 54.04 -3.41 20.57
CA ALA A 463 52.72 -3.10 19.97
C ALA A 463 51.83 -4.30 19.53
N ASP A 464 50.57 -4.24 19.99
CA ASP A 464 49.34 -4.93 19.55
C ASP A 464 49.15 -6.45 19.84
N ALA A 465 48.38 -6.75 20.90
CA ALA A 465 47.52 -7.95 21.10
C ALA A 465 46.75 -7.88 22.44
#